data_AF-A0A970VQ91-F1
#
_entry.id   AF-A0A970VQ91-F1
#
_cell.length_a   1.000
_cell.length_b   1.000
_cell.length_c   1.000
_cell.angle_alpha   90.00
_cell.angle_beta   90.00
_cell.angle_gamma   90.00
#
_symmetry.space_group_name_H-M   'P 1'
#
loop_
_entity.id
_entity.type
_entity.pdbx_description
1 polymer ?
#
loop_
_entity_poly.entity_id
_entity_poly.type
_entity_poly.pdbx_seq_one_letter_code
_entity_poly.pdbx_strand_id
1 'polypeptide(L)'
;MPGCCAQVDIEHNTSDGKEGQENQPDEVDDQHEGRGRVQGRKEESRRDDEARRNHKGKGCEGEYPPPAAPYKPFAGIGGGIASFLFGGWDLSLTALALMMAFDYVTGFLAAAKEGKLNSNVGFWGIVRKAGTFIVVSAIYWMALNALPDAKQAVAVRDGVAIAFFFTEGVSVIENCGRLGVKIHPIVRQAVNQLRQKGEEKNGGQNLS
;
A
#
# COMPACT_ATOMS: atom_id res chain seq x y z
N MET A 1 -20.64 -19.53 -21.16
CA MET A 1 -21.52 -19.34 -22.34
C MET A 1 -22.91 -19.02 -21.79
N PRO A 2 -23.53 -17.90 -22.18
CA PRO A 2 -24.29 -17.06 -21.26
C PRO A 2 -25.81 -17.26 -21.36
N GLY A 3 -26.49 -17.24 -20.20
CA GLY A 3 -27.94 -17.09 -20.10
C GLY A 3 -28.25 -15.66 -19.65
N CYS A 4 -28.73 -14.85 -20.59
CA CYS A 4 -29.27 -13.52 -20.34
C CYS A 4 -30.75 -13.68 -19.95
N CYS A 5 -31.10 -13.41 -18.70
CA CYS A 5 -32.49 -13.26 -18.25
C CYS A 5 -32.63 -11.84 -17.70
N ALA A 6 -33.07 -10.91 -18.55
CA ALA A 6 -33.66 -9.65 -18.12
C ALA A 6 -35.17 -9.88 -18.02
N GLN A 7 -35.67 -9.75 -16.80
CA GLN A 7 -37.08 -9.83 -16.43
C GLN A 7 -37.83 -8.64 -17.07
N VAL A 8 -38.91 -8.90 -17.78
CA VAL A 8 -39.86 -7.89 -18.25
C VAL A 8 -41.03 -7.92 -17.28
N ASP A 9 -41.17 -6.86 -16.48
CA ASP A 9 -42.35 -6.60 -15.68
C ASP A 9 -43.49 -6.18 -16.62
N ILE A 10 -44.57 -6.96 -16.63
CA ILE A 10 -45.81 -6.62 -17.31
C ILE A 10 -46.69 -5.87 -16.31
N GLU A 11 -46.73 -4.54 -16.44
CA GLU A 11 -47.77 -3.71 -15.83
C GLU A 11 -49.06 -3.87 -16.63
N HIS A 12 -50.10 -4.35 -15.94
CA HIS A 12 -51.48 -4.22 -16.35
C HIS A 12 -51.88 -2.74 -16.29
N ASN A 13 -52.40 -2.17 -17.38
CA ASN A 13 -53.36 -1.10 -17.23
C ASN A 13 -54.44 -1.13 -18.32
N THR A 14 -55.67 -1.18 -17.85
CA THR A 14 -56.93 -1.27 -18.57
C THR A 14 -57.25 0.06 -19.24
N SER A 15 -57.71 -0.03 -20.48
CA SER A 15 -58.19 1.09 -21.30
C SER A 15 -59.57 1.56 -20.83
N ASP A 16 -59.72 2.87 -20.66
CA ASP A 16 -60.95 3.68 -20.75
C ASP A 16 -60.44 5.13 -20.84
N GLY A 17 -60.90 6.07 -21.65
CA GLY A 17 -62.00 6.16 -22.58
C GLY A 17 -62.16 7.67 -22.85
N LYS A 18 -62.29 8.03 -24.14
CA LYS A 18 -63.05 9.16 -24.69
C LYS A 18 -62.66 10.64 -24.44
N GLU A 19 -62.60 11.32 -25.59
CA GLU A 19 -63.21 12.62 -25.92
C GLU A 19 -62.56 13.92 -25.40
N GLY A 20 -61.83 14.56 -26.32
CA GLY A 20 -62.09 15.91 -26.84
C GLY A 20 -62.15 17.10 -25.88
N GLN A 21 -61.22 18.04 -26.04
CA GLN A 21 -61.53 19.46 -26.24
C GLN A 21 -60.29 20.28 -26.64
N GLU A 22 -60.48 21.01 -27.74
CA GLU A 22 -59.69 22.10 -28.31
C GLU A 22 -59.79 23.36 -27.45
N ASN A 23 -58.70 24.10 -27.22
CA ASN A 23 -58.67 25.58 -27.29
C ASN A 23 -57.29 26.22 -27.05
N GLN A 24 -57.19 27.42 -27.62
CA GLN A 24 -56.07 28.33 -27.93
C GLN A 24 -55.15 28.79 -26.76
N PRO A 25 -53.97 29.38 -27.10
CA PRO A 25 -53.00 29.84 -26.11
C PRO A 25 -53.32 31.26 -25.64
N ASP A 26 -53.33 31.46 -24.32
CA ASP A 26 -53.40 32.80 -23.73
C ASP A 26 -52.01 33.25 -23.26
N GLU A 27 -51.57 34.33 -23.88
CA GLU A 27 -50.40 35.14 -23.61
C GLU A 27 -50.64 36.01 -22.37
N VAL A 28 -49.93 35.77 -21.26
CA VAL A 28 -49.97 36.63 -20.06
C VAL A 28 -48.59 36.75 -19.38
N ASP A 29 -48.03 37.95 -19.55
CA ASP A 29 -47.31 38.80 -18.59
C ASP A 29 -45.88 38.42 -18.11
N ASP A 30 -44.92 39.02 -18.80
CA ASP A 30 -43.46 38.88 -18.66
C ASP A 30 -42.86 39.91 -17.67
N GLN A 31 -43.40 39.99 -16.45
CA GLN A 31 -42.91 40.94 -15.42
C GLN A 31 -42.47 40.33 -14.08
N HIS A 32 -42.52 39.01 -13.91
CA HIS A 32 -42.02 38.33 -12.70
C HIS A 32 -40.65 37.62 -12.88
N GLU A 33 -39.98 37.83 -14.01
CA GLU A 33 -38.79 37.06 -14.39
C GLU A 33 -37.46 37.57 -13.76
N GLY A 34 -37.47 38.72 -13.08
CA GLY A 34 -36.26 39.36 -12.54
C GLY A 34 -35.79 38.84 -11.19
N ARG A 35 -36.70 38.36 -10.31
CA ARG A 35 -36.33 37.82 -8.98
C ARG A 35 -35.97 36.34 -8.99
N GLY A 36 -36.52 35.57 -9.94
CA GLY A 36 -36.18 34.15 -10.11
C GLY A 36 -34.73 33.95 -10.58
N ARG A 37 -34.21 34.83 -11.44
CA ARG A 37 -32.82 34.76 -11.94
C ARG A 37 -31.76 34.93 -10.85
N VAL A 38 -32.02 35.74 -9.82
CA VAL A 38 -31.06 35.97 -8.72
C VAL A 38 -31.07 34.82 -7.72
N GLN A 39 -32.25 34.23 -7.46
CA GLN A 39 -32.40 33.04 -6.62
C GLN A 39 -31.79 31.80 -7.30
N GLY A 40 -32.08 31.61 -8.60
CA GLY A 40 -31.54 30.52 -9.42
C GLY A 40 -30.02 30.54 -9.52
N ARG A 41 -29.41 31.72 -9.70
CA ARG A 41 -27.93 31.85 -9.76
C ARG A 41 -27.25 31.49 -8.42
N LYS A 42 -27.90 31.74 -7.28
CA LYS A 42 -27.35 31.34 -5.96
C LYS A 42 -27.48 29.84 -5.71
N GLU A 43 -28.54 29.21 -6.21
CA GLU A 43 -28.74 27.75 -6.10
C GLU A 43 -27.87 26.97 -7.09
N GLU A 44 -27.61 27.51 -8.28
CA GLU A 44 -26.69 26.95 -9.26
C GLU A 44 -25.24 27.02 -8.76
N SER A 45 -24.81 28.17 -8.23
CA SER A 45 -23.48 28.29 -7.59
C SER A 45 -23.32 27.35 -6.38
N ARG A 46 -24.38 27.08 -5.61
CA ARG A 46 -24.33 26.11 -4.50
C ARG A 46 -24.26 24.67 -5.00
N ARG A 47 -24.94 24.33 -6.10
CA ARG A 47 -24.85 23.01 -6.74
C ARG A 47 -23.45 22.77 -7.33
N ASP A 48 -22.82 23.79 -7.90
CA ASP A 48 -21.46 23.69 -8.43
C ASP A 48 -20.41 23.49 -7.32
N ASP A 49 -20.58 24.15 -6.17
CA ASP A 49 -19.72 23.98 -5.01
C ASP A 49 -19.87 22.59 -4.36
N GLU A 50 -21.09 22.03 -4.38
CA GLU A 50 -21.37 20.68 -3.89
C GLU A 50 -20.85 19.59 -4.85
N ALA A 51 -20.95 19.81 -6.16
CA ALA A 51 -20.31 18.96 -7.17
C ALA A 51 -18.78 18.98 -7.06
N ARG A 52 -18.17 20.15 -6.79
CA ARG A 52 -16.72 20.26 -6.51
C ARG A 52 -16.30 19.53 -5.23
N ARG A 53 -17.11 19.56 -4.17
CA ARG A 53 -16.81 18.81 -2.94
C ARG A 53 -16.87 17.30 -3.16
N ASN A 54 -17.87 16.81 -3.88
CA ASN A 54 -17.96 15.38 -4.21
C ASN A 54 -16.81 14.89 -5.11
N HIS A 55 -16.24 15.77 -5.93
CA HIS A 55 -15.07 15.41 -6.74
C HIS A 55 -13.74 15.45 -5.98
N LYS A 56 -13.65 16.19 -4.87
CA LYS A 56 -12.43 16.31 -4.04
C LYS A 56 -12.26 15.20 -3.00
N GLY A 57 -13.31 14.40 -2.76
CA GLY A 57 -13.27 13.21 -1.89
C GLY A 57 -12.75 11.95 -2.57
N LYS A 58 -12.64 11.94 -3.90
CA LYS A 58 -11.89 10.91 -4.63
C LYS A 58 -10.44 11.35 -4.65
N GLY A 59 -9.80 11.27 -3.48
CA GLY A 59 -8.36 11.31 -3.40
C GLY A 59 -7.84 10.33 -4.44
N CYS A 60 -7.02 10.83 -5.34
CA CYS A 60 -6.05 10.00 -6.05
C CYS A 60 -5.17 9.40 -4.96
N GLU A 61 -5.65 8.33 -4.32
CA GLU A 61 -4.78 7.32 -3.78
C GLU A 61 -3.89 6.96 -4.96
N GLY A 62 -2.63 7.37 -4.85
CA GLY A 62 -1.60 6.94 -5.78
C GLY A 62 -1.52 5.44 -5.66
N GLU A 63 -2.37 4.75 -6.40
CA GLU A 63 -2.11 3.42 -6.88
C GLU A 63 -0.88 3.60 -7.76
N TYR A 64 0.30 3.57 -7.14
CA TYR A 64 1.55 3.40 -7.86
C TYR A 64 1.36 2.10 -8.64
N PRO A 65 1.18 2.12 -9.97
CA PRO A 65 1.13 0.87 -10.68
C PRO A 65 2.49 0.23 -10.44
N PRO A 66 2.57 -0.98 -9.84
CA PRO A 66 3.85 -1.62 -9.66
C PRO A 66 4.50 -1.68 -11.05
N PRO A 67 5.78 -1.25 -11.20
CA PRO A 67 6.46 -1.44 -12.47
C PRO A 67 6.30 -2.91 -12.82
N ALA A 68 5.81 -3.20 -14.03
CA ALA A 68 5.56 -4.55 -14.52
C ALA A 68 6.87 -5.33 -14.53
N ALA A 69 7.27 -5.84 -13.37
CA ALA A 69 8.37 -6.74 -13.19
C ALA A 69 7.79 -8.13 -13.44
N PRO A 70 8.14 -8.81 -14.54
CA PRO A 70 7.74 -10.19 -14.75
C PRO A 70 8.60 -11.07 -13.82
N TYR A 71 8.35 -11.02 -12.51
CA TYR A 71 8.92 -11.99 -11.59
C TYR A 71 8.12 -13.28 -11.78
N LYS A 72 8.67 -14.21 -12.56
CA LYS A 72 8.19 -15.60 -12.56
C LYS A 72 8.83 -16.24 -11.31
N PRO A 73 8.10 -16.53 -10.23
CA PRO A 73 8.71 -17.23 -9.11
C PRO A 73 9.17 -18.61 -9.60
N PHE A 74 10.41 -18.97 -9.25
CA PHE A 74 10.95 -20.30 -9.47
C PHE A 74 10.00 -21.32 -8.82
N ALA A 75 9.25 -22.04 -9.67
CA ALA A 75 8.34 -23.10 -9.26
C ALA A 75 9.15 -24.34 -8.86
N GLY A 76 9.55 -24.37 -7.59
CA GLY A 76 10.14 -25.52 -6.92
C GLY A 76 9.63 -25.62 -5.49
N ILE A 77 10.07 -26.63 -4.74
CA ILE A 77 9.65 -26.86 -3.34
C ILE A 77 9.81 -25.60 -2.48
N GLY A 78 10.90 -24.84 -2.67
CA GLY A 78 11.13 -23.57 -1.97
C GLY A 78 10.10 -22.48 -2.29
N GLY A 79 9.66 -22.36 -3.56
CA GLY A 79 8.62 -21.42 -3.96
C GLY A 79 7.24 -21.78 -3.38
N GLY A 80 6.94 -23.08 -3.27
CA GLY A 80 5.73 -23.56 -2.61
C GLY A 80 5.71 -23.24 -1.11
N ILE A 81 6.82 -23.51 -0.40
CA ILE A 81 6.96 -23.19 1.03
C ILE A 81 6.85 -21.67 1.26
N ALA A 82 7.54 -20.86 0.45
CA ALA A 82 7.45 -19.41 0.56
C ALA A 82 6.02 -18.90 0.30
N SER A 83 5.36 -19.41 -0.74
CA SER A 83 3.97 -19.01 -1.04
C SER A 83 3.01 -19.39 0.09
N PHE A 84 3.20 -20.55 0.72
CA PHE A 84 2.42 -20.98 1.88
C PHE A 84 2.66 -20.08 3.10
N LEU A 85 3.92 -19.82 3.45
CA LEU A 85 4.26 -19.06 4.66
C LEU A 85 3.82 -17.60 4.59
N PHE A 86 3.88 -17.00 3.41
CA PHE A 86 3.62 -15.57 3.25
C PHE A 86 2.28 -15.26 2.58
N GLY A 87 1.51 -16.26 2.12
CA GLY A 87 0.27 -16.04 1.38
C GLY A 87 0.46 -15.56 -0.07
N GLY A 88 1.67 -15.76 -0.60
CA GLY A 88 2.09 -15.27 -1.90
C GLY A 88 3.43 -14.54 -1.84
N TRP A 89 4.09 -14.41 -2.98
CA TRP A 89 5.34 -13.68 -3.11
C TRP A 89 5.09 -12.38 -3.87
N ASP A 90 5.38 -11.24 -3.24
CA ASP A 90 5.10 -9.92 -3.77
C ASP A 90 6.37 -9.04 -3.82
N LEU A 91 6.17 -7.78 -4.22
CA LEU A 91 7.27 -6.83 -4.40
C LEU A 91 7.93 -6.45 -3.06
N SER A 92 7.19 -6.36 -1.96
CA SER A 92 7.76 -6.00 -0.65
C SER A 92 8.70 -7.08 -0.12
N LEU A 93 8.31 -8.36 -0.22
CA LEU A 93 9.16 -9.50 0.11
C LEU A 93 10.38 -9.60 -0.82
N THR A 94 10.19 -9.31 -2.11
CA THR A 94 11.29 -9.25 -3.08
C THR A 94 12.29 -8.15 -2.72
N ALA A 95 11.81 -6.94 -2.42
CA ALA A 95 12.64 -5.82 -2.03
C ALA A 95 13.41 -6.11 -0.73
N LEU A 96 12.74 -6.70 0.27
CA LEU A 96 13.36 -7.13 1.51
C LEU A 96 14.47 -8.16 1.27
N ALA A 97 14.21 -9.19 0.46
CA ALA A 97 15.20 -10.21 0.11
C ALA A 97 16.41 -9.62 -0.62
N LEU A 98 16.19 -8.68 -1.54
CA LEU A 98 17.26 -7.97 -2.26
C LEU A 98 18.10 -7.11 -1.30
N MET A 99 17.48 -6.40 -0.37
CA MET A 99 18.22 -5.63 0.64
C MET A 99 19.06 -6.52 1.54
N MET A 100 18.52 -7.67 1.95
CA MET A 100 19.28 -8.65 2.71
C MET A 100 20.50 -9.17 1.92
N ALA A 101 20.35 -9.40 0.61
CA ALA A 101 21.45 -9.80 -0.25
C ALA A 101 22.52 -8.71 -0.35
N PHE A 102 22.13 -7.45 -0.54
CA PHE A 102 23.07 -6.32 -0.57
C PHE A 102 23.79 -6.14 0.76
N ASP A 103 23.09 -6.28 1.87
CA ASP A 103 23.70 -6.22 3.19
C ASP A 103 24.71 -7.35 3.41
N TYR A 104 24.37 -8.58 2.99
CA TYR A 104 25.31 -9.71 3.07
C TYR A 104 26.56 -9.46 2.22
N VAL A 105 26.40 -9.02 0.97
CA VAL A 105 27.53 -8.73 0.08
C VAL A 105 28.37 -7.59 0.62
N THR A 106 27.77 -6.47 1.01
CA THR A 106 28.52 -5.31 1.53
C THR A 106 29.18 -5.62 2.86
N GLY A 107 28.53 -6.37 3.75
CA GLY A 107 29.09 -6.83 5.02
C GLY A 107 30.25 -7.80 4.83
N PHE A 108 30.14 -8.73 3.88
CA PHE A 108 31.23 -9.64 3.51
C PHE A 108 32.42 -8.87 2.96
N LEU A 109 32.20 -7.94 2.02
CA LEU A 109 33.27 -7.11 1.45
C LEU A 109 33.93 -6.22 2.51
N ALA A 110 33.14 -5.64 3.42
CA ALA A 110 33.66 -4.82 4.52
C ALA A 110 34.54 -5.67 5.47
N ALA A 111 34.08 -6.87 5.83
CA ALA A 111 34.85 -7.80 6.66
C ALA A 111 36.13 -8.28 5.95
N ALA A 112 36.07 -8.52 4.65
CA ALA A 112 37.23 -8.87 3.83
C ALA A 112 38.28 -7.75 3.83
N LYS A 113 37.86 -6.51 3.61
CA LYS A 113 38.73 -5.32 3.65
C LYS A 113 39.39 -5.13 5.02
N GLU A 114 38.67 -5.44 6.10
CA GLU A 114 39.18 -5.36 7.47
C GLU A 114 40.04 -6.56 7.89
N GLY A 115 40.16 -7.60 7.05
CA GLY A 115 40.86 -8.83 7.42
C GLY A 115 40.16 -9.66 8.51
N LYS A 116 38.86 -9.41 8.76
CA LYS A 116 38.07 -10.05 9.83
C LYS A 116 37.09 -11.10 9.29
N LEU A 117 37.52 -11.87 8.29
CA LEU A 117 36.69 -12.93 7.72
C LEU A 117 36.59 -14.10 8.71
N ASN A 118 35.46 -14.15 9.42
CA ASN A 118 35.10 -15.25 10.29
C ASN A 118 33.77 -15.86 9.81
N SER A 119 33.82 -17.13 9.40
CA SER A 119 32.64 -17.87 8.92
C SER A 119 31.53 -17.97 9.97
N ASN A 120 31.89 -17.98 11.26
CA ASN A 120 30.91 -17.97 12.35
C ASN A 120 30.12 -16.65 12.36
N VAL A 121 30.79 -15.52 12.14
CA VAL A 121 30.13 -14.20 12.04
C VAL A 121 29.20 -14.15 10.82
N GLY A 122 29.63 -14.73 9.68
CA GLY A 122 28.80 -14.84 8.48
C GLY A 122 27.56 -15.73 8.68
N PHE A 123 27.71 -16.86 9.35
CA PHE A 123 26.61 -17.78 9.66
C PHE A 123 25.55 -17.12 10.55
N TRP A 124 25.98 -16.47 11.64
CA TRP A 124 25.06 -15.73 12.52
C TRP A 124 24.37 -14.56 11.81
N GLY A 125 25.01 -13.96 10.80
CA GLY A 125 24.38 -12.98 9.92
C GLY A 125 23.20 -13.56 9.13
N ILE A 126 23.38 -14.75 8.55
CA ILE A 126 22.32 -15.44 7.80
C ILE A 126 21.18 -15.88 8.73
N VAL A 127 21.50 -16.43 9.90
CA VAL A 127 20.49 -16.82 10.90
C VAL A 127 19.64 -15.64 11.33
N ARG A 128 20.24 -14.46 11.52
CA ARG A 128 19.50 -13.23 11.87
C ARG A 128 18.51 -12.83 10.77
N LYS A 129 18.92 -12.92 9.50
CA LYS A 129 18.04 -12.64 8.35
C LYS A 129 16.91 -13.65 8.21
N ALA A 130 17.16 -14.93 8.51
CA ALA A 130 16.10 -15.94 8.59
C ALA A 130 15.09 -15.59 9.70
N GLY A 131 15.57 -15.08 10.84
CA GLY A 131 14.71 -14.55 11.91
C GLY A 131 13.75 -13.45 11.43
N THR A 132 14.23 -12.53 10.58
CA THR A 132 13.38 -11.49 9.98
C THR A 132 12.22 -12.07 9.18
N PHE A 133 12.48 -13.07 8.33
CA PHE A 133 11.42 -13.75 7.57
C PHE A 133 10.43 -14.50 8.48
N ILE A 134 10.91 -15.10 9.57
CA ILE A 134 10.04 -15.73 10.57
C ILE A 134 9.11 -14.71 11.20
N VAL A 135 9.61 -13.53 11.57
CA VAL A 135 8.77 -12.46 12.15
C VAL A 135 7.72 -11.96 11.16
N VAL A 136 8.11 -11.72 9.90
CA VAL A 136 7.18 -11.31 8.84
C VAL A 136 6.07 -12.35 8.64
N SER A 137 6.45 -13.63 8.58
CA SER A 137 5.50 -14.74 8.47
C SER A 137 4.58 -14.81 9.70
N ALA A 138 5.13 -14.79 10.91
CA ALA A 138 4.35 -14.87 12.14
C ALA A 138 3.32 -13.74 12.24
N ILE A 139 3.69 -12.51 11.90
CA ILE A 139 2.76 -11.38 11.90
C ILE A 139 1.70 -11.55 10.81
N TYR A 140 2.05 -12.04 9.63
CA TYR A 140 1.07 -12.36 8.59
C TYR A 140 0.03 -13.36 9.07
N TRP A 141 0.47 -14.48 9.67
CA TRP A 141 -0.43 -15.50 10.22
C TRP A 141 -1.28 -14.96 11.38
N MET A 142 -0.71 -14.14 12.25
CA MET A 142 -1.47 -13.47 13.30
C MET A 142 -2.54 -12.54 12.71
N ALA A 143 -2.18 -11.75 11.70
CA ALA A 143 -3.11 -10.83 11.03
C ALA A 143 -4.23 -11.57 10.30
N LEU A 144 -3.96 -12.72 9.67
CA LEU A 144 -4.99 -13.58 9.07
C LEU A 144 -6.03 -14.06 10.08
N ASN A 145 -5.63 -14.29 11.33
CA ASN A 145 -6.53 -14.76 12.39
C ASN A 145 -7.21 -13.62 13.14
N ALA A 146 -6.66 -12.41 13.10
CA ALA A 146 -7.17 -11.24 13.81
C ALA A 146 -8.05 -10.33 12.94
N LEU A 147 -7.84 -10.33 11.63
CA LEU A 147 -8.53 -9.44 10.69
C LEU A 147 -9.58 -10.20 9.87
N PRO A 148 -10.70 -9.54 9.52
CA PRO A 148 -11.79 -10.18 8.79
C PRO A 148 -11.49 -10.39 7.29
N ASP A 149 -10.55 -9.63 6.72
CA ASP A 149 -10.19 -9.70 5.30
C ASP A 149 -8.70 -10.05 5.14
N ALA A 150 -8.43 -11.10 4.37
CA ALA A 150 -7.07 -11.53 4.01
C ALA A 150 -6.25 -10.42 3.33
N LYS A 151 -6.88 -9.51 2.58
CA LYS A 151 -6.19 -8.37 1.96
C LYS A 151 -5.59 -7.43 3.01
N GLN A 152 -6.26 -7.23 4.13
CA GLN A 152 -5.74 -6.41 5.22
C GLN A 152 -4.56 -7.09 5.91
N ALA A 153 -4.60 -8.42 6.07
CA ALA A 153 -3.48 -9.19 6.59
C ALA A 153 -2.24 -9.11 5.68
N VAL A 154 -2.44 -9.16 4.36
CA VAL A 154 -1.38 -8.94 3.36
C VAL A 154 -0.80 -7.53 3.48
N ALA A 155 -1.64 -6.50 3.62
CA ALA A 155 -1.17 -5.12 3.80
C ALA A 155 -0.33 -4.94 5.09
N VAL A 156 -0.72 -5.61 6.19
CA VAL A 156 0.06 -5.61 7.43
C VAL A 156 1.42 -6.30 7.23
N ARG A 157 1.43 -7.47 6.58
CA ARG A 157 2.66 -8.19 6.23
C ARG A 157 3.60 -7.30 5.39
N ASP A 158 3.07 -6.62 4.39
CA ASP A 158 3.85 -5.74 3.51
C ASP A 158 4.44 -4.57 4.30
N GLY A 159 3.65 -3.96 5.19
CA GLY A 159 4.13 -2.91 6.09
C GLY A 159 5.29 -3.38 6.97
N VAL A 160 5.20 -4.59 7.52
CA VAL A 160 6.29 -5.19 8.33
C VAL A 160 7.51 -5.50 7.46
N ALA A 161 7.32 -6.07 6.27
CA ALA A 161 8.42 -6.34 5.34
C ALA A 161 9.15 -5.06 4.94
N ILE A 162 8.42 -3.98 4.67
CA ILE A 162 8.96 -2.65 4.37
C ILE A 162 9.70 -2.06 5.59
N ALA A 163 9.17 -2.24 6.81
CA ALA A 163 9.87 -1.80 8.01
C ALA A 163 11.24 -2.49 8.13
N PHE A 164 11.30 -3.81 7.93
CA PHE A 164 12.57 -4.54 7.91
C PHE A 164 13.47 -4.15 6.73
N PHE A 165 12.91 -3.84 5.57
CA PHE A 165 13.66 -3.34 4.41
C PHE A 165 14.49 -2.11 4.80
N PHE A 166 13.90 -1.16 5.54
CA PHE A 166 14.64 0.01 6.02
C PHE A 166 15.71 -0.34 7.05
N THR A 167 15.47 -1.33 7.92
CA THR A 167 16.49 -1.80 8.87
C THR A 167 17.70 -2.41 8.17
N GLU A 168 17.48 -3.20 7.12
CA GLU A 168 18.56 -3.74 6.28
C GLU A 168 19.26 -2.61 5.51
N GLY A 169 18.52 -1.60 5.06
CA GLY A 169 19.08 -0.40 4.43
C GLY A 169 20.04 0.37 5.30
N VAL A 170 19.72 0.53 6.59
CA VAL A 170 20.66 1.14 7.56
C VAL A 170 21.94 0.31 7.66
N SER A 171 21.83 -1.02 7.72
CA SER A 171 22.98 -1.92 7.77
C SER A 171 23.86 -1.85 6.51
N VAL A 172 23.25 -1.79 5.32
CA VAL A 172 23.97 -1.57 4.04
C VAL A 172 24.76 -0.27 4.07
N ILE A 173 24.13 0.83 4.51
CA ILE A 173 24.80 2.14 4.58
C ILE A 173 26.02 2.08 5.52
N GLU A 174 25.90 1.38 6.65
CA GLU A 174 27.02 1.18 7.58
C GLU A 174 28.16 0.39 6.93
N ASN A 175 27.84 -0.72 6.27
CA ASN A 175 28.84 -1.55 5.58
C ASN A 175 29.52 -0.79 4.43
N CYS A 176 28.78 0.01 3.67
CA CYS A 176 29.32 0.93 2.66
C CYS A 176 30.29 1.95 3.27
N GLY A 177 29.98 2.48 4.45
CA GLY A 177 30.89 3.36 5.18
C GLY A 177 32.22 2.69 5.53
N ARG A 178 32.17 1.43 5.99
CA ARG A 178 33.37 0.60 6.27
C ARG A 178 34.20 0.32 5.00
N LEU A 179 33.52 0.15 3.86
CA LEU A 179 34.16 0.05 2.55
C LEU A 179 34.84 1.33 2.09
N GLY A 180 34.57 2.48 2.73
CA GLY A 180 35.17 3.78 2.40
C GLY A 180 34.34 4.60 1.42
N VAL A 181 33.08 4.25 1.21
CA VAL A 181 32.14 5.07 0.45
C VAL A 181 31.92 6.38 1.22
N LYS A 182 32.10 7.53 0.55
CA LYS A 182 31.90 8.85 1.16
C LYS A 182 30.41 9.10 1.35
N ILE A 183 29.92 8.87 2.57
CA ILE A 183 28.52 9.09 2.96
C ILE A 183 28.36 10.55 3.42
N HIS A 184 27.34 11.24 2.90
CA HIS A 184 27.05 12.61 3.29
C HIS A 184 26.75 12.70 4.80
N PRO A 185 27.23 13.74 5.53
CA PRO A 185 27.09 13.84 6.98
C PRO A 185 25.65 13.72 7.49
N ILE A 186 24.69 14.26 6.74
CA ILE A 186 23.26 14.19 7.08
C ILE A 186 22.77 12.74 7.14
N VAL A 187 23.14 11.92 6.16
CA VAL A 187 22.74 10.50 6.10
C VAL A 187 23.38 9.73 7.26
N ARG A 188 24.66 10.02 7.54
CA ARG A 188 25.38 9.39 8.66
C ARG A 188 24.77 9.75 10.01
N GLN A 189 24.39 11.01 10.22
CA GLN A 189 23.71 11.45 11.43
C GLN A 189 22.34 10.81 11.58
N ALA A 190 21.55 10.75 10.50
CA ALA A 190 20.24 10.11 10.52
C ALA A 190 20.34 8.62 10.90
N VAL A 191 21.28 7.89 10.27
CA VAL A 191 21.55 6.48 10.60
C VAL A 191 21.94 6.31 12.06
N ASN A 192 22.83 7.14 12.60
CA ASN A 192 23.25 7.06 14.00
C ASN A 192 22.08 7.28 14.97
N GLN A 193 21.18 8.22 14.67
CA GLN A 193 19.99 8.46 15.50
C GLN A 193 19.01 7.28 15.45
N LEU A 194 18.82 6.67 14.28
CA LEU A 194 17.97 5.48 14.13
C LEU A 194 18.50 4.32 14.97
N ARG A 195 19.83 4.16 15.05
CA ARG A 195 20.48 3.16 15.89
C ARG A 195 20.26 3.42 17.38
N GLN A 196 20.52 4.64 17.86
CA GLN A 196 20.36 4.99 19.27
C GLN A 196 18.94 4.72 19.77
N LYS A 197 17.92 5.09 18.99
CA LYS A 197 16.51 4.80 19.32
C LYS A 197 16.18 3.30 19.36
N GLY A 198 16.88 2.46 18.60
CA GLY A 198 16.72 1.01 18.63
C GLY A 198 17.39 0.35 19.83
N GLU A 199 18.53 0.87 20.28
CA GLU A 199 19.30 0.36 21.42
C GLU A 199 18.69 0.77 22.77
N GLU A 200 18.23 2.03 22.91
CA GLU A 200 17.59 2.53 24.15
C GLU A 200 16.33 1.73 24.53
N LYS A 201 15.55 1.24 23.55
CA LYS A 201 14.36 0.43 23.81
C LYS A 201 14.66 -0.98 24.33
N ASN A 202 15.85 -1.53 24.04
CA ASN A 202 16.27 -2.85 24.52
C ASN A 202 17.01 -2.79 25.87
N GLY A 203 17.61 -1.65 26.23
CA GLY A 203 18.35 -1.49 27.49
C GLY A 203 17.49 -1.22 28.74
N GLY A 204 16.22 -0.82 28.58
CA GLY A 204 15.32 -0.47 29.69
C GLY A 204 14.63 -1.64 30.40
N GLN A 205 14.80 -2.88 29.95
CA GLN A 205 14.08 -4.05 30.49
C GLN A 205 14.89 -4.89 31.49
N ASN A 206 16.06 -4.42 31.96
CA ASN A 206 16.88 -5.11 32.98
C ASN A 206 16.97 -4.35 34.33
N LEU A 207 16.05 -3.42 34.61
CA LEU A 207 15.85 -2.86 35.95
C LEU A 207 14.36 -2.89 36.31
N SER A 208 13.91 -3.98 36.92
CA SER A 208 12.71 -4.08 37.78
C SER A 208 12.81 -5.33 38.63
#